data_AF-A0AA34XP26-F1
#
_entry.id   AF-A0AA34XP26-F1
#
_cell.length_a   1.000
_cell.length_b   1.000
_cell.length_c   1.000
_cell.angle_alpha   90.00
_cell.angle_beta   90.00
_cell.angle_gamma   90.00
#
_symmetry.space_group_name_H-M   'P 1'
#
loop_
_entity.id
_entity.type
_entity.pdbx_description
1 polymer ?
#
loop_
_entity_poly.entity_id
_entity_poly.type
_entity_poly.pdbx_seq_one_letter_code
_entity_poly.pdbx_strand_id
1 'polypeptide(L)'
;MSKVMEVLERIAENTASTIDPVWVAAITGGTAILTALITVGSTVYIQLKNNDLEHQKLIADVITRERVRWLKELRDLVGTNYVYIDLQYNLLKREIDVPRDQFQSKLDEISTKIMKQSNEIILMLNKNDPVQGEVFNSIQDVQNFILECVNTATLEAQSFDDARYGKIKNKIFNAMNEIGCETWRQIKNLS
;
A
#
# COMPACT_ATOMS: atom_id res chain seq x y z
N MET A 1 10.56 -23.45 -18.81
CA MET A 1 10.26 -22.13 -18.20
C MET A 1 11.49 -21.74 -17.38
N SER A 2 12.01 -20.53 -17.53
CA SER A 2 13.27 -20.12 -16.85
C SER A 2 13.07 -20.07 -15.34
N LYS A 3 14.01 -20.57 -14.52
CA LYS A 3 14.00 -20.43 -13.04
C LYS A 3 13.86 -18.96 -12.59
N VAL A 4 14.30 -18.02 -13.43
CA VAL A 4 14.08 -16.58 -13.22
C VAL A 4 12.59 -16.25 -13.25
N MET A 5 11.82 -16.81 -14.18
CA MET A 5 10.38 -16.56 -14.29
C MET A 5 9.62 -17.05 -13.04
N GLU A 6 10.00 -18.20 -12.49
CA GLU A 6 9.41 -18.74 -11.24
C GLU A 6 9.67 -17.82 -10.03
N VAL A 7 10.85 -17.20 -9.96
CA VAL A 7 11.19 -16.22 -8.92
C VAL A 7 10.39 -14.93 -9.10
N LEU A 8 10.24 -14.46 -10.35
CA LEU A 8 9.45 -13.27 -10.66
C LEU A 8 7.96 -13.49 -10.40
N GLU A 9 7.43 -14.68 -10.71
CA GLU A 9 6.06 -15.10 -10.38
C GLU A 9 5.84 -15.13 -8.87
N ARG A 10 6.76 -15.74 -8.10
CA ARG A 10 6.68 -15.73 -6.63
C ARG A 10 6.77 -14.33 -6.02
N ILE A 11 7.52 -13.41 -6.62
CA ILE A 11 7.53 -12.01 -6.18
C ILE A 11 6.19 -11.37 -6.53
N ALA A 12 5.74 -11.48 -7.79
CA ALA A 12 4.51 -10.87 -8.28
C ALA A 12 3.24 -11.37 -7.59
N GLU A 13 3.09 -12.68 -7.37
CA GLU A 13 1.95 -13.27 -6.65
C GLU A 13 1.83 -12.73 -5.22
N ASN A 14 2.95 -12.30 -4.62
CA ASN A 14 3.01 -11.81 -3.25
C ASN A 14 3.03 -10.27 -3.14
N THR A 15 3.31 -9.53 -4.22
CA THR A 15 3.43 -8.06 -4.21
C THR A 15 2.47 -7.32 -5.15
N ALA A 16 1.64 -8.00 -5.94
CA ALA A 16 0.73 -7.33 -6.88
C ALA A 16 -0.51 -8.15 -7.29
N SER A 17 -1.58 -7.44 -7.67
CA SER A 17 -2.75 -8.03 -8.34
C SER A 17 -2.37 -8.65 -9.69
N THR A 18 -3.18 -9.62 -10.15
CA THR A 18 -3.09 -10.51 -11.33
C THR A 18 -2.96 -9.82 -12.71
N ILE A 19 -2.16 -8.77 -12.81
CA ILE A 19 -1.75 -8.12 -14.05
C ILE A 19 -0.26 -8.41 -14.19
N ASP A 20 0.12 -8.85 -15.38
CA ASP A 20 1.49 -9.13 -15.82
C ASP A 20 2.55 -8.33 -15.03
N PRO A 21 3.54 -8.97 -14.39
CA PRO A 21 4.53 -8.31 -13.53
C PRO A 21 5.20 -7.09 -14.19
N VAL A 22 5.31 -7.11 -15.52
CA VAL A 22 5.84 -6.02 -16.35
C VAL A 22 4.90 -4.81 -16.37
N TRP A 23 3.59 -5.04 -16.38
CA TRP A 23 2.56 -4.00 -16.39
C TRP A 23 2.37 -3.35 -15.03
N VAL A 24 2.48 -4.09 -13.92
CA VAL A 24 2.45 -3.50 -12.57
C VAL A 24 3.64 -2.55 -12.38
N ALA A 25 4.83 -2.95 -12.86
CA ALA A 25 6.01 -2.11 -12.81
C ALA A 25 5.91 -0.87 -13.73
N ALA A 26 5.19 -0.98 -14.84
CA ALA A 26 4.93 0.14 -15.76
C ALA A 26 3.86 1.13 -15.24
N ILE A 27 2.81 0.64 -14.57
CA ILE A 27 1.66 1.46 -14.13
C ILE A 27 1.93 2.18 -12.80
N THR A 28 2.69 1.56 -11.89
CA THR A 28 2.89 2.12 -10.54
C THR A 28 3.81 3.35 -10.48
N GLY A 29 4.55 3.67 -11.55
CA GLY A 29 5.65 4.66 -11.45
C GLY A 29 6.69 4.29 -10.38
N GLY A 30 6.64 3.06 -9.86
CA GLY A 30 7.48 2.56 -8.79
C GLY A 30 8.76 2.01 -9.38
N THR A 31 9.78 2.85 -9.46
CA THR A 31 11.17 2.42 -9.68
C THR A 31 11.56 1.23 -8.80
N ALA A 32 10.96 1.11 -7.61
CA ALA A 32 11.09 0.01 -6.66
C ALA A 32 10.89 -1.41 -7.25
N ILE A 33 9.76 -1.68 -7.91
CA ILE A 33 9.43 -3.03 -8.41
C ILE A 33 10.32 -3.37 -9.61
N LEU A 34 10.53 -2.43 -10.54
CA LEU A 34 11.44 -2.60 -11.67
C LEU A 34 12.90 -2.78 -11.24
N THR A 35 13.37 -2.03 -10.24
CA THR A 35 14.74 -2.18 -9.70
C THR A 35 14.90 -3.51 -8.99
N ALA A 36 13.89 -3.99 -8.26
CA ALA A 36 13.88 -5.32 -7.68
C ALA A 36 13.93 -6.40 -8.76
N LEU A 37 13.06 -6.35 -9.77
CA LEU A 37 13.06 -7.32 -10.89
C LEU A 37 14.39 -7.33 -11.66
N ILE A 38 15.01 -6.16 -11.88
CA ILE A 38 16.31 -6.04 -12.57
C ILE A 38 17.46 -6.53 -11.68
N THR A 39 17.47 -6.18 -10.39
CA THR A 39 18.53 -6.56 -9.45
C THR A 39 18.50 -8.05 -9.18
N VAL A 40 17.30 -8.62 -9.00
CA VAL A 40 17.07 -10.06 -8.82
C VAL A 40 17.35 -10.83 -10.11
N GLY A 41 16.85 -10.34 -11.25
CA GLY A 41 17.13 -10.93 -12.55
C GLY A 41 18.63 -10.97 -12.85
N SER A 42 19.37 -9.90 -12.55
CA SER A 42 20.82 -9.84 -12.77
C SER A 42 21.62 -10.68 -11.77
N THR A 43 21.31 -10.66 -10.47
CA THR A 43 22.02 -11.51 -9.48
C THR A 43 21.77 -12.99 -9.70
N VAL A 44 20.52 -13.40 -9.95
CA VAL A 44 20.16 -14.78 -10.24
C VAL A 44 20.79 -15.24 -11.56
N TYR A 45 20.74 -14.41 -12.62
CA TYR A 45 21.33 -14.74 -13.92
C TYR A 45 22.86 -14.88 -13.88
N ILE A 46 23.55 -14.02 -13.12
CA ILE A 46 25.01 -14.06 -12.97
C ILE A 46 25.48 -15.31 -12.21
N GLN A 47 24.67 -15.83 -11.27
CA GLN A 47 25.05 -16.94 -10.39
C GLN A 47 24.49 -18.31 -10.77
N LEU A 48 23.77 -18.43 -11.90
CA LEU A 48 23.28 -19.71 -12.47
C LEU A 48 24.37 -20.76 -12.75
N LYS A 49 25.65 -20.45 -12.53
CA LYS A 49 26.78 -21.31 -12.89
C LYS A 49 27.30 -22.20 -11.75
N ASN A 50 26.93 -21.97 -10.49
CA ASN A 50 27.47 -22.72 -9.34
C ASN A 50 26.38 -23.10 -8.31
N ASN A 51 26.39 -24.38 -7.90
CA ASN A 51 25.69 -25.03 -6.77
C ASN A 51 24.20 -24.67 -6.48
N ASP A 52 23.31 -25.65 -6.62
CA ASP A 52 21.86 -25.52 -6.38
C ASP A 52 21.50 -25.08 -4.94
N LEU A 53 22.29 -25.46 -3.92
CA LEU A 53 22.04 -25.10 -2.52
C LEU A 53 22.35 -23.63 -2.21
N GLU A 54 23.44 -23.09 -2.76
CA GLU A 54 23.76 -21.66 -2.63
C GLU A 54 22.74 -20.83 -3.40
N HIS A 55 22.31 -21.32 -4.57
CA HIS A 55 21.28 -20.70 -5.38
C HIS A 55 19.92 -20.59 -4.66
N GLN A 56 19.48 -21.66 -3.98
CA GLN A 56 18.23 -21.62 -3.20
C GLN A 56 18.31 -20.63 -2.03
N LYS A 57 19.45 -20.54 -1.34
CA LYS A 57 19.67 -19.54 -0.28
C LYS A 57 19.62 -18.11 -0.82
N LEU A 58 20.25 -17.86 -1.96
CA LEU A 58 20.24 -16.54 -2.61
C LEU A 58 18.82 -16.12 -3.01
N ILE A 59 18.02 -17.04 -3.55
CA ILE A 59 16.61 -16.77 -3.89
C ILE A 59 15.81 -16.46 -2.62
N ALA A 60 15.98 -17.23 -1.55
CA ALA A 60 15.30 -17.01 -0.28
C ALA A 60 15.66 -15.64 0.35
N ASP A 61 16.95 -15.27 0.31
CA ASP A 61 17.44 -13.97 0.80
C ASP A 61 16.86 -12.80 0.02
N VAL A 62 16.82 -12.95 -1.31
CA VAL A 62 16.23 -11.97 -2.22
C VAL A 62 14.75 -11.78 -1.93
N ILE A 63 13.97 -12.86 -1.88
CA ILE A 63 12.53 -12.80 -1.62
C ILE A 63 12.27 -12.18 -0.24
N THR A 64 13.07 -12.55 0.76
CA THR A 64 12.96 -11.99 2.11
C THR A 64 13.20 -10.49 2.11
N ARG A 65 14.25 -10.01 1.44
CA ARG A 65 14.58 -8.58 1.36
C ARG A 65 13.46 -7.78 0.69
N GLU A 66 12.93 -8.29 -0.42
CA GLU A 66 11.85 -7.61 -1.15
C GLU A 66 10.55 -7.57 -0.34
N ARG A 67 10.22 -8.64 0.38
CA ARG A 67 9.05 -8.66 1.27
C ARG A 67 9.16 -7.66 2.42
N VAL A 68 10.33 -7.58 3.06
CA VAL A 68 10.57 -6.60 4.14
C VAL A 68 10.51 -5.17 3.60
N ARG A 69 11.10 -4.93 2.42
CA ARG A 69 11.06 -3.62 1.75
C ARG A 69 9.62 -3.21 1.41
N TRP A 70 8.88 -4.08 0.74
CA TRP A 70 7.47 -3.86 0.39
C TRP A 70 6.62 -3.57 1.63
N LEU A 71 6.75 -4.38 2.70
CA LEU A 71 6.00 -4.18 3.95
C LEU A 71 6.30 -2.82 4.58
N LYS A 72 7.57 -2.40 4.57
CA LYS A 72 7.98 -1.10 5.10
C LYS A 72 7.37 0.04 4.28
N GLU A 73 7.49 0.00 2.96
CA GLU A 73 6.94 1.02 2.06
C GLU A 73 5.42 1.12 2.19
N LEU A 74 4.71 -0.02 2.23
CA LEU A 74 3.27 -0.06 2.43
C LEU A 74 2.87 0.58 3.77
N ARG A 75 3.60 0.26 4.85
CA ARG A 75 3.36 0.84 6.18
C ARG A 75 3.58 2.35 6.20
N ASP A 76 4.65 2.83 5.59
CA ASP A 76 4.97 4.26 5.53
C ASP A 76 3.91 5.03 4.71
N LEU A 77 3.47 4.46 3.59
CA LEU A 77 2.39 5.02 2.76
C LEU A 77 1.05 5.05 3.49
N VAL A 78 0.62 3.93 4.10
CA VAL A 78 -0.64 3.87 4.86
C VAL A 78 -0.60 4.86 6.03
N GLY A 79 0.51 4.90 6.77
CA GLY A 79 0.67 5.83 7.90
C GLY A 79 0.56 7.29 7.46
N THR A 80 1.28 7.68 6.41
CA THR A 80 1.25 9.05 5.88
C THR A 80 -0.13 9.42 5.30
N ASN A 81 -0.78 8.47 4.61
CA ASN A 81 -2.11 8.68 4.06
C ASN A 81 -3.12 8.98 5.18
N TYR A 82 -3.09 8.21 6.27
CA TYR A 82 -3.96 8.44 7.42
C TYR A 82 -3.69 9.75 8.16
N VAL A 83 -2.45 10.28 8.13
CA VAL A 83 -2.16 11.64 8.62
C VAL A 83 -2.90 12.69 7.78
N TYR A 84 -2.92 12.56 6.45
CA TYR A 84 -3.66 13.48 5.60
C TYR A 84 -5.17 13.34 5.73
N ILE A 85 -5.67 12.11 5.86
CA ILE A 85 -7.09 11.84 6.12
C ILE A 85 -7.50 12.46 7.46
N ASP A 86 -6.72 12.28 8.53
CA ASP A 86 -6.97 12.92 9.82
C ASP A 86 -6.96 14.46 9.69
N LEU A 87 -6.04 15.02 8.90
CA LEU A 87 -5.99 16.45 8.64
C LEU A 87 -7.26 16.93 7.93
N GLN A 88 -7.70 16.23 6.88
CA GLN A 88 -8.93 16.56 6.16
C GLN A 88 -10.16 16.45 7.06
N TYR A 89 -10.30 15.35 7.79
CA TYR A 89 -11.41 15.11 8.70
C TYR A 89 -11.52 16.21 9.77
N ASN A 90 -10.39 16.55 10.40
CA ASN A 90 -10.36 17.62 11.40
C ASN A 90 -10.61 19.01 10.79
N LEU A 91 -10.19 19.24 9.55
CA LEU A 91 -10.46 20.49 8.83
C LEU A 91 -11.95 20.66 8.57
N LEU A 92 -12.65 19.59 8.18
CA LEU A 92 -14.09 19.59 7.91
C LEU A 92 -14.94 19.80 9.18
N LYS A 93 -14.43 19.46 10.37
CA LYS A 93 -15.15 19.63 11.64
C LYS A 93 -15.14 21.06 12.17
N ARG A 94 -14.16 21.86 11.75
CA ARG A 94 -13.93 23.20 12.32
C ARG A 94 -14.78 24.24 11.62
N GLU A 95 -15.16 25.28 12.37
CA GLU A 95 -15.65 26.51 11.76
C GLU A 95 -14.53 27.15 10.93
N ILE A 96 -14.88 27.61 9.73
CA ILE A 96 -13.93 28.07 8.72
C ILE A 96 -13.94 29.59 8.67
N ASP A 97 -12.95 30.21 9.31
CA ASP A 97 -12.74 31.67 9.30
C ASP A 97 -11.85 32.14 8.13
N VAL A 98 -11.98 31.48 6.97
CA VAL A 98 -11.25 31.84 5.75
C VAL A 98 -12.20 31.90 4.55
N PRO A 99 -11.89 32.69 3.51
CA PRO A 99 -12.71 32.74 2.30
C PRO A 99 -12.92 31.34 1.71
N ARG A 100 -14.14 31.08 1.22
CA ARG A 100 -14.55 29.77 0.70
C ARG A 100 -13.58 29.22 -0.35
N ASP A 101 -13.05 30.06 -1.23
CA ASP A 101 -12.13 29.65 -2.29
C ASP A 101 -10.79 29.16 -1.72
N GLN A 102 -10.30 29.79 -0.65
CA GLN A 102 -9.07 29.35 0.02
C GLN A 102 -9.28 28.04 0.77
N PHE A 103 -10.45 27.88 1.41
CA PHE A 103 -10.82 26.64 2.07
C PHE A 103 -10.92 25.49 1.06
N GLN A 104 -11.62 25.70 -0.06
CA GLN A 104 -11.77 24.69 -1.11
C GLN A 104 -10.42 24.31 -1.72
N SER A 105 -9.56 25.28 -2.03
CA SER A 105 -8.21 25.04 -2.55
C SER A 105 -7.37 24.15 -1.61
N LYS A 106 -7.44 24.41 -0.30
CA LYS A 106 -6.76 23.59 0.71
C LYS A 106 -7.34 22.18 0.81
N LEU A 107 -8.67 22.04 0.73
CA LEU A 107 -9.33 20.74 0.68
C LEU A 107 -8.92 19.94 -0.55
N ASP A 108 -8.85 20.58 -1.72
CA ASP A 108 -8.47 19.94 -2.98
C ASP A 108 -7.01 19.48 -2.94
N GLU A 109 -6.10 20.29 -2.38
CA GLU A 109 -4.69 19.92 -2.19
C GLU A 109 -4.55 18.66 -1.32
N ILE A 110 -5.25 18.64 -0.18
CA ILE A 110 -5.20 17.49 0.74
C ILE A 110 -5.85 16.26 0.09
N SER A 111 -7.00 16.43 -0.57
CA SER A 111 -7.70 15.35 -1.28
C SER A 111 -6.83 14.74 -2.37
N THR A 112 -6.09 15.56 -3.11
CA THR A 112 -5.15 15.10 -4.15
C THR A 112 -4.05 14.22 -3.55
N LYS A 113 -3.47 14.61 -2.41
CA LYS A 113 -2.46 13.80 -1.72
C LYS A 113 -3.02 12.46 -1.25
N ILE A 114 -4.22 12.47 -0.65
CA ILE A 114 -4.90 11.27 -0.18
C ILE A 114 -5.22 10.34 -1.34
N MET A 115 -5.80 10.84 -2.43
CA MET A 115 -6.14 10.02 -3.61
C MET A 115 -4.88 9.41 -4.24
N LYS A 116 -3.81 10.19 -4.38
CA LYS A 116 -2.53 9.68 -4.90
C LYS A 116 -1.98 8.54 -4.04
N GLN A 117 -1.86 8.75 -2.73
CA GLN A 117 -1.32 7.74 -1.83
C GLN A 117 -2.23 6.51 -1.71
N SER A 118 -3.55 6.71 -1.72
CA SER A 118 -4.50 5.61 -1.71
C SER A 118 -4.38 4.75 -2.97
N ASN A 119 -4.19 5.37 -4.14
CA ASN A 119 -3.95 4.65 -5.38
C ASN A 119 -2.62 3.88 -5.35
N GLU A 120 -1.55 4.50 -4.84
CA GLU A 120 -0.25 3.82 -4.64
C GLU A 120 -0.40 2.59 -3.74
N ILE A 121 -1.09 2.73 -2.59
CA ILE A 121 -1.39 1.61 -1.68
C ILE A 121 -2.18 0.52 -2.38
N ILE A 122 -3.27 0.86 -3.06
CA ILE A 122 -4.12 -0.11 -3.76
C ILE A 122 -3.33 -0.92 -4.80
N LEU A 123 -2.43 -0.27 -5.55
CA LEU A 123 -1.63 -0.92 -6.59
C LEU A 123 -0.54 -1.84 -6.01
N MET A 124 -0.10 -1.61 -4.78
CA MET A 124 0.84 -2.47 -4.06
C MET A 124 0.21 -3.73 -3.46
N LEU A 125 -1.12 -3.85 -3.51
CA LEU A 125 -1.86 -4.95 -2.90
C LEU A 125 -2.35 -5.96 -3.94
N ASN A 126 -2.25 -7.24 -3.60
CA ASN A 126 -2.94 -8.32 -4.29
C ASN A 126 -4.34 -8.50 -3.69
N LYS A 127 -5.37 -7.95 -4.35
CA LYS A 127 -6.76 -8.06 -3.89
C LYS A 127 -7.31 -9.49 -3.76
N ASN A 128 -6.67 -10.47 -4.38
CA ASN A 128 -7.09 -11.87 -4.32
C ASN A 128 -6.50 -12.59 -3.09
N ASP A 129 -5.48 -11.99 -2.45
CA ASP A 129 -5.01 -12.43 -1.15
C ASP A 129 -5.98 -11.91 -0.07
N PRO A 130 -6.54 -12.77 0.81
CA PRO A 130 -7.52 -12.33 1.80
C PRO A 130 -7.01 -11.28 2.78
N VAL A 131 -5.73 -11.35 3.16
CA VAL A 131 -5.13 -10.44 4.15
C VAL A 131 -4.89 -9.07 3.52
N GLN A 132 -4.37 -9.05 2.28
CA GLN A 132 -4.18 -7.83 1.50
C GLN A 132 -5.51 -7.21 1.03
N GLY A 133 -6.50 -8.06 0.73
CA GLY A 133 -7.86 -7.65 0.39
C GLY A 133 -8.54 -6.85 1.52
N GLU A 134 -8.25 -7.17 2.78
CA GLU A 134 -8.80 -6.42 3.91
C GLU A 134 -8.22 -5.00 4.01
N VAL A 135 -6.93 -4.82 3.69
CA VAL A 135 -6.32 -3.49 3.58
C VAL A 135 -6.91 -2.72 2.41
N PHE A 136 -7.08 -3.36 1.25
CA PHE A 136 -7.72 -2.77 0.08
C PHE A 136 -9.13 -2.25 0.43
N ASN A 137 -9.97 -3.08 1.04
CA ASN A 137 -11.33 -2.72 1.45
C ASN A 137 -11.32 -1.59 2.48
N SER A 138 -10.40 -1.62 3.44
CA SER A 138 -10.30 -0.59 4.48
C SER A 138 -9.91 0.79 3.93
N ILE A 139 -9.11 0.84 2.85
CA ILE A 139 -8.82 2.10 2.14
C ILE A 139 -10.08 2.63 1.44
N GLN A 140 -10.89 1.75 0.84
CA GLN A 140 -12.16 2.17 0.24
C GLN A 140 -13.17 2.66 1.29
N ASP A 141 -13.27 1.97 2.43
CA ASP A 141 -14.15 2.34 3.54
C ASP A 141 -13.87 3.76 4.04
N VAL A 142 -12.59 4.10 4.24
CA VAL A 142 -12.21 5.45 4.70
C VAL A 142 -12.46 6.50 3.63
N GLN A 143 -12.20 6.21 2.35
CA GLN A 143 -12.50 7.14 1.26
C GLN A 143 -13.99 7.44 1.15
N ASN A 144 -14.84 6.40 1.25
CA ASN A 144 -16.28 6.55 1.22
C ASN A 144 -16.78 7.39 2.41
N PHE A 145 -16.27 7.11 3.61
CA PHE A 145 -16.61 7.88 4.81
C PHE A 145 -16.20 9.36 4.70
N ILE A 146 -15.00 9.64 4.22
CA ILE A 146 -14.54 11.02 4.04
C ILE A 146 -15.35 11.73 2.96
N LEU A 147 -15.70 11.05 1.87
CA LEU A 147 -16.56 11.61 0.83
C LEU A 147 -17.95 11.96 1.38
N GLU A 148 -18.53 11.10 2.23
CA GLU A 148 -19.78 11.42 2.95
C GLU A 148 -19.62 12.68 3.81
N CYS A 149 -18.50 12.83 4.54
CA CYS A 149 -18.21 14.02 5.33
C CYS A 149 -18.06 15.27 4.46
N VAL A 150 -17.34 15.18 3.33
CA VAL A 150 -17.17 16.31 2.39
C VAL A 150 -18.50 16.73 1.78
N ASN A 151 -19.36 15.77 1.40
CA ASN A 151 -20.66 16.06 0.80
C ASN A 151 -21.65 16.70 1.79
N THR A 152 -21.45 16.47 3.08
CA THR A 152 -22.28 17.05 4.15
C THR A 152 -21.68 18.32 4.75
N ALA A 153 -20.42 18.62 4.46
CA ALA A 153 -19.68 19.74 5.02
C ALA A 153 -20.27 21.10 4.62
N THR A 154 -20.33 21.99 5.61
CA THR A 154 -20.75 23.40 5.52
C THR A 154 -19.63 24.31 6.01
N LEU A 155 -19.82 25.62 5.93
CA LEU A 155 -18.86 26.59 6.50
C LEU A 155 -18.88 26.63 8.04
N GLU A 156 -19.98 26.16 8.64
CA GLU A 156 -20.15 26.05 10.09
C GLU A 156 -19.46 24.80 10.66
N ALA A 157 -19.15 24.83 11.96
CA ALA A 157 -18.61 23.68 12.67
C ALA A 157 -19.53 22.45 12.57
N GLN A 158 -18.94 21.29 12.31
CA GLN A 158 -19.68 20.04 12.13
C GLN A 158 -19.28 18.97 13.13
N SER A 159 -20.27 18.17 13.52
CA SER A 159 -20.08 16.95 14.29
C SER A 159 -20.36 15.75 13.39
N PHE A 160 -19.29 15.08 12.94
CA PHE A 160 -19.38 13.79 12.27
C PHE A 160 -19.36 12.63 13.27
N ASP A 161 -19.60 11.41 12.77
CA ASP A 161 -19.56 10.19 13.57
C ASP A 161 -18.10 9.76 13.88
N ASP A 162 -17.56 10.33 14.95
CA ASP A 162 -16.21 10.02 15.45
C ASP A 162 -16.06 8.54 15.83
N ALA A 163 -17.14 7.88 16.26
CA ALA A 163 -17.11 6.46 16.62
C ALA A 163 -16.97 5.58 15.38
N ARG A 164 -17.69 5.89 14.30
CA ARG A 164 -17.52 5.23 12.99
C ARG A 164 -16.14 5.48 12.43
N TYR A 165 -15.64 6.72 12.49
CA TYR A 165 -14.28 7.02 12.03
C TYR A 165 -13.22 6.24 12.81
N GLY A 166 -13.34 6.17 14.14
CA GLY A 166 -12.45 5.36 14.99
C GLY A 166 -12.48 3.87 14.65
N LYS A 167 -13.66 3.31 14.33
CA LYS A 167 -13.78 1.91 13.87
C LYS A 167 -13.06 1.68 12.55
N ILE A 168 -13.19 2.59 11.59
CA ILE A 168 -12.49 2.52 10.30
C ILE A 168 -10.97 2.54 10.50
N LYS A 169 -10.46 3.44 11.34
CA LYS A 169 -9.03 3.51 11.70
C LYS A 169 -8.52 2.22 12.34
N ASN A 170 -9.29 1.64 13.26
CA ASN A 170 -8.90 0.38 13.89
C ASN A 170 -8.89 -0.78 12.90
N LYS A 171 -9.83 -0.80 11.95
CA LYS A 171 -9.90 -1.83 10.91
C LYS A 171 -8.63 -1.85 10.05
N ILE A 172 -8.20 -0.71 9.52
CA ILE A 172 -6.94 -0.64 8.72
C ILE A 172 -5.73 -1.02 9.56
N PHE A 173 -5.66 -0.61 10.83
CA PHE A 173 -4.52 -0.89 11.70
C PHE A 173 -4.40 -2.40 11.97
N ASN A 174 -5.52 -3.06 12.25
CA ASN A 174 -5.56 -4.50 12.43
C ASN A 174 -5.20 -5.24 11.14
N ALA A 175 -5.72 -4.81 9.99
CA ALA A 175 -5.40 -5.40 8.70
C ALA A 175 -3.90 -5.25 8.35
N MET A 176 -3.30 -4.09 8.64
CA MET A 176 -1.85 -3.87 8.48
C MET A 176 -1.00 -4.72 9.42
N ASN A 177 -1.46 -4.94 10.65
CA ASN A 177 -0.79 -5.87 11.56
C ASN A 177 -0.85 -7.30 11.04
N GLU A 178 -1.99 -7.73 10.52
CA GLU A 178 -2.17 -9.07 9.95
C GLU A 178 -1.27 -9.29 8.73
N ILE A 179 -1.19 -8.31 7.80
CA ILE A 179 -0.21 -8.35 6.69
C ILE A 179 1.21 -8.52 7.24
N GLY A 180 1.56 -7.80 8.31
CA GLY A 180 2.87 -7.91 8.94
C GLY A 180 3.15 -9.32 9.49
N CYS A 181 2.19 -9.89 10.24
CA CYS A 181 2.27 -11.25 10.77
C CYS A 181 2.41 -12.30 9.65
N GLU A 182 1.59 -12.20 8.61
CA GLU A 182 1.63 -13.10 7.47
C GLU A 182 2.96 -12.99 6.72
N THR A 183 3.45 -11.77 6.47
CA THR A 183 4.75 -11.54 5.82
C THR A 183 5.89 -12.20 6.60
N TRP A 184 5.91 -12.06 7.94
CA TRP A 184 6.91 -12.71 8.79
C TRP A 184 6.81 -14.24 8.76
N ARG A 185 5.58 -14.79 8.76
CA ARG A 185 5.36 -16.24 8.63
C ARG A 185 5.91 -16.76 7.31
N GLN A 186 5.65 -16.05 6.21
CA GLN A 186 6.16 -16.45 4.90
C GLN A 186 7.68 -16.34 4.80
N ILE A 187 8.31 -15.35 5.44
CA ILE A 187 9.78 -15.26 5.53
C ILE A 187 10.35 -16.45 6.29
N LYS A 188 9.77 -16.80 7.44
CA LYS A 188 10.21 -17.95 8.26
C LYS A 188 10.08 -19.28 7.51
N ASN A 189 9.13 -19.40 6.58
CA ASN A 189 8.95 -20.61 5.79
C ASN A 189 9.95 -20.72 4.60
N LEU A 190 10.73 -19.68 4.33
CA LEU A 190 11.80 -19.70 3.31
C LEU A 190 13.16 -20.16 3.86
N SER A 191 13.32 -20.13 5.19
CA SER A 191 14.53 -20.56 5.92
C SER A 191 14.42 -21.99 6.43
#